data_AF-A0A966HGJ0-F1
#
_entry.id   AF-A0A966HGJ0-F1
#
_cell.length_a   1.000
_cell.length_b   1.000
_cell.length_c   1.000
_cell.angle_alpha   90.00
_cell.angle_beta   90.00
_cell.angle_gamma   90.00
#
_symmetry.space_group_name_H-M   'P 1'
#
loop_
_entity.id
_entity.type
_entity.pdbx_description
1 polymer ?
#
loop_
_entity_poly.entity_id
_entity_poly.type
_entity_poly.pdbx_seq_one_letter_code
_entity_poly.pdbx_strand_id
1 'polypeptide(L)'
;MRLSKVDSYVLLHLLSGHSTASAISEQLTTADIRSIQRSLVRLTELELITRDGINSPVYTVNYRHLIKADIQDKLLEDENRPETTLNHQLLAWIDGLSSDELALSFGDGMLARRQSSKMTSKELEYLTVELSWKSSALEGNTYTLLDTQLLISEGIKASNRTDFETQMILNHKNAISFITANEELFTSDIAFSSVEELHRIISYNLGIENGVRKKLIRISASNYQPLSSPHQLRESADTVLSTISRSKDPFTRALIALAFIPYLQIFEDGNKRTGRMLANALLITSIGRGFSLRKVEARRLALAYLSFYEYNSVLGLSNILTSELSG
;
A
#
# COMPACT_ATOMS: atom_id res chain seq x y z
N MET A 1 19.31 9.69 1.14
CA MET A 1 18.96 11.03 0.61
C MET A 1 18.44 11.88 1.77
N ARG A 2 18.73 13.18 1.84
CA ARG A 2 18.08 14.05 2.85
C ARG A 2 17.37 15.20 2.16
N LEU A 3 16.04 15.22 2.22
CA LEU A 3 15.23 16.35 1.77
C LEU A 3 15.11 17.37 2.92
N SER A 4 15.21 18.66 2.59
CA SER A 4 14.75 19.71 3.51
C SER A 4 13.22 19.79 3.50
N LYS A 5 12.63 20.53 4.45
CA LYS A 5 11.18 20.79 4.48
C LYS A 5 10.70 21.43 3.17
N VAL A 6 11.43 22.42 2.66
CA VAL A 6 11.08 23.10 1.39
C VAL A 6 11.20 22.13 0.20
N ASP A 7 12.26 21.32 0.14
CA ASP A 7 12.39 20.31 -0.93
C ASP A 7 11.21 19.33 -0.94
N SER A 8 10.79 18.90 0.25
CA SER A 8 9.66 17.99 0.41
C SER A 8 8.33 18.63 0.00
N TYR A 9 8.09 19.90 0.35
CA TYR A 9 6.85 20.58 -0.03
C TYR A 9 6.80 20.87 -1.53
N VAL A 10 7.92 21.27 -2.14
CA VAL A 10 8.04 21.43 -3.59
C VAL A 10 7.75 20.10 -4.30
N LEU A 11 8.25 18.98 -3.80
CA LEU A 11 7.95 17.65 -4.35
C LEU A 11 6.46 17.30 -4.26
N LEU A 12 5.79 17.59 -3.14
CA LEU A 12 4.35 17.33 -2.98
C LEU A 12 3.50 18.14 -3.97
N HIS A 13 3.87 19.39 -4.25
CA HIS A 13 3.19 20.20 -5.27
C HIS A 13 3.42 19.67 -6.68
N LEU A 14 4.61 19.15 -7.00
CA LEU A 14 4.87 18.48 -8.28
C LEU A 14 4.00 17.22 -8.44
N LEU A 15 3.87 16.42 -7.38
CA LEU A 15 2.99 15.24 -7.36
C LEU A 15 1.51 15.59 -7.52
N SER A 16 1.13 16.81 -7.15
CA SER A 16 -0.21 17.37 -7.34
C SER A 16 -0.40 18.07 -8.70
N GLY A 17 0.61 18.03 -9.59
CA GLY A 17 0.53 18.53 -10.96
C GLY A 17 1.07 19.94 -11.20
N HIS A 18 1.63 20.62 -10.19
CA HIS A 18 2.23 21.94 -10.36
C HIS A 18 3.66 21.83 -10.94
N SER A 19 3.78 21.79 -12.27
CA SER A 19 5.02 21.45 -12.96
C SER A 19 5.99 22.62 -13.19
N THR A 20 5.71 23.83 -12.71
CA THR A 20 6.60 25.00 -12.87
C THR A 20 6.88 25.70 -11.55
N ALA A 21 8.02 26.39 -11.45
CA ALA A 21 8.37 27.14 -10.24
C ALA A 21 7.32 28.20 -9.87
N SER A 22 6.74 28.88 -10.88
CA SER A 22 5.68 29.87 -10.66
C SER A 22 4.40 29.24 -10.13
N ALA A 23 3.94 28.14 -10.74
CA ALA A 23 2.74 27.42 -10.29
C ALA A 23 2.89 26.89 -8.85
N ILE A 24 4.09 26.42 -8.49
CA ILE A 24 4.39 26.00 -7.11
C ILE A 24 4.41 27.21 -6.16
N SER A 25 5.00 28.34 -6.58
CA SER A 25 5.07 29.55 -5.76
C SER A 25 3.71 30.18 -5.47
N GLU A 26 2.72 29.98 -6.34
CA GLU A 26 1.34 30.42 -6.10
C GLU A 26 0.66 29.64 -4.97
N GLN A 27 1.04 28.37 -4.77
CA GLN A 27 0.47 27.49 -3.75
C GLN A 27 1.29 27.48 -2.45
N LEU A 28 2.62 27.51 -2.56
CA LEU A 28 3.55 27.42 -1.44
C LEU A 28 3.95 28.80 -0.92
N THR A 29 3.04 29.48 -0.21
CA THR A 29 3.27 30.86 0.28
C THR A 29 4.33 30.96 1.39
N THR A 30 4.70 29.83 2.01
CA THR A 30 5.70 29.77 3.08
C THR A 30 7.14 29.83 2.60
N ALA A 31 7.38 29.78 1.28
CA ALA A 31 8.72 29.83 0.68
C ALA A 31 8.77 30.84 -0.48
N ASP A 32 9.85 31.61 -0.56
CA ASP A 32 10.07 32.50 -1.70
C ASP A 32 10.44 31.72 -2.98
N ILE A 33 10.22 32.33 -4.14
CA ILE A 33 10.46 31.68 -5.44
C ILE A 33 11.93 31.25 -5.65
N ARG A 34 12.91 31.95 -5.06
CA ARG A 34 14.34 31.55 -5.17
C ARG A 34 14.60 30.30 -4.35
N SER A 35 13.96 30.17 -3.19
CA SER A 35 14.01 28.96 -2.36
C SER A 35 13.36 27.78 -3.08
N ILE A 36 12.23 27.97 -3.75
CA ILE A 36 11.59 26.95 -4.61
C ILE A 36 12.51 26.54 -5.75
N GLN A 37 13.12 27.50 -6.46
CA GLN A 37 14.06 27.21 -7.54
C GLN A 37 15.28 26.42 -7.07
N ARG A 38 15.85 26.74 -5.90
CA ARG A 38 16.94 25.96 -5.29
C ARG A 38 16.49 24.53 -4.97
N SER A 39 15.28 24.35 -4.44
CA SER A 39 14.72 23.02 -4.20
C SER A 39 14.53 22.23 -5.50
N LEU A 40 14.05 22.85 -6.57
CA LEU A 40 13.92 22.20 -7.88
C LEU A 40 15.28 21.75 -8.44
N VAL A 41 16.33 22.56 -8.30
CA VAL A 41 17.71 22.17 -8.67
C VAL A 41 18.13 20.95 -7.86
N ARG A 42 17.96 20.97 -6.54
CA ARG A 42 18.32 19.86 -5.67
C ARG A 42 17.53 18.58 -5.96
N LEU A 43 16.23 18.68 -6.20
CA LEU A 43 15.40 17.52 -6.58
C LEU A 43 15.84 16.93 -7.92
N THR A 44 16.36 17.76 -8.83
CA THR A 44 16.95 17.31 -10.10
C THR A 44 18.29 16.60 -9.87
N GLU A 45 19.16 17.15 -9.01
CA GLU A 45 20.43 16.51 -8.61
C GLU A 45 20.23 15.16 -7.90
N LEU A 46 19.11 15.02 -7.18
CA LEU A 46 18.69 13.77 -6.54
C LEU A 46 17.97 12.81 -7.49
N GLU A 47 17.85 13.16 -8.77
CA GLU A 47 17.19 12.39 -9.82
C GLU A 47 15.70 12.09 -9.55
N LEU A 48 15.08 12.81 -8.61
CA LEU A 48 13.66 12.66 -8.28
C LEU A 48 12.76 13.33 -9.31
N ILE A 49 13.28 14.33 -10.03
CA ILE A 49 12.58 15.03 -11.08
C ILE A 49 13.53 15.28 -12.26
N THR A 50 12.97 15.46 -13.44
CA THR A 50 13.67 15.93 -14.64
C THR A 50 13.23 17.36 -14.95
N ARG A 51 14.15 18.14 -15.52
CA ARG A 51 13.92 19.52 -15.95
C ARG A 51 13.95 19.57 -17.47
N ASP A 52 12.87 20.02 -18.08
CA ASP A 52 12.78 20.27 -19.52
C ASP A 52 12.62 21.76 -19.83
N GLY A 53 13.28 22.26 -20.87
CA GLY A 53 13.27 23.67 -21.27
C GLY A 53 14.28 24.58 -20.55
N ILE A 54 14.56 25.75 -21.14
CA ILE A 54 15.59 26.70 -20.64
C ILE A 54 14.95 27.90 -19.93
N ASN A 55 14.09 28.67 -20.62
CA ASN A 55 13.55 29.94 -20.14
C ASN A 55 12.29 29.78 -19.27
N SER A 56 11.54 28.69 -19.45
CA SER A 56 10.34 28.38 -18.69
C SER A 56 10.31 26.88 -18.42
N PRO A 57 11.18 26.41 -17.50
CA PRO A 57 11.36 24.99 -17.30
C PRO A 57 10.10 24.32 -16.75
N VAL A 58 9.79 23.17 -17.31
CA VAL A 58 8.77 22.25 -16.82
C VAL A 58 9.48 21.11 -16.11
N TYR A 59 8.96 20.72 -14.95
CA TYR A 59 9.52 19.68 -14.11
C TYR A 59 8.59 18.47 -14.08
N THR A 60 9.15 17.30 -14.34
CA THR A 60 8.42 16.03 -14.37
C THR A 60 9.00 15.08 -13.33
N VAL A 61 8.13 14.37 -12.61
CA VAL A 61 8.55 13.42 -11.58
C VAL A 61 9.19 12.18 -12.22
N ASN A 62 10.33 11.75 -11.68
CA ASN A 62 10.99 10.51 -12.05
C ASN A 62 10.56 9.38 -11.11
N TYR A 63 9.46 8.72 -11.46
CA TYR A 63 8.86 7.68 -10.61
C TYR A 63 9.79 6.50 -10.32
N ARG A 64 10.67 6.13 -11.26
CA ARG A 64 11.64 5.04 -11.06
C ARG A 64 12.55 5.28 -9.85
N HIS A 65 12.89 6.54 -9.59
CA HIS A 65 13.69 6.95 -8.42
C HIS A 65 12.81 7.27 -7.22
N LEU A 66 11.68 7.96 -7.45
CA LEU A 66 10.77 8.37 -6.38
C LEU A 66 10.21 7.19 -5.58
N ILE A 67 9.80 6.10 -6.23
CA ILE A 67 9.22 4.96 -5.50
C ILE A 67 10.22 4.33 -4.51
N LYS A 68 11.53 4.55 -4.73
CA LYS A 68 12.65 4.09 -3.88
C LYS A 68 13.21 5.21 -2.99
N ALA A 69 12.56 6.37 -2.95
CA ALA A 69 13.03 7.52 -2.17
C ALA A 69 12.84 7.27 -0.67
N ASP A 70 13.88 7.53 0.11
CA ASP A 70 13.79 7.53 1.58
C ASP A 70 13.19 8.86 2.07
N ILE A 71 11.93 8.82 2.51
CA ILE A 71 11.20 9.97 3.06
C ILE A 71 11.33 9.93 4.59
N GLN A 72 11.90 10.99 5.14
CA GLN A 72 12.22 11.06 6.57
C GLN A 72 10.95 11.19 7.43
N ASP A 73 10.88 10.43 8.53
CA ASP A 73 9.78 10.47 9.51
C ASP A 73 9.37 11.91 9.88
N LYS A 74 10.34 12.77 10.19
CA LYS A 74 10.07 14.17 10.58
C LYS A 74 9.30 14.98 9.54
N LEU A 75 9.42 14.62 8.25
CA LEU A 75 8.68 15.27 7.17
C LEU A 75 7.23 14.79 7.20
N LEU A 76 7.01 13.48 7.41
CA LEU A 76 5.71 12.83 7.54
C LEU A 76 4.97 13.18 8.85
N GLU A 77 5.67 13.77 9.82
CA GLU A 77 5.10 14.21 11.10
C GLU A 77 4.76 15.71 11.12
N ASP A 78 5.25 16.49 10.16
CA ASP A 78 5.01 17.93 10.09
C ASP A 78 3.56 18.28 9.71
N GLU A 79 2.74 18.73 10.66
CA GLU A 79 1.32 19.00 10.45
C GLU A 79 1.00 20.03 9.34
N ASN A 80 1.99 20.80 8.87
CA ASN A 80 1.82 21.82 7.83
C ASN A 80 2.13 21.32 6.41
N ARG A 81 2.29 19.99 6.21
CA ARG A 81 2.50 19.42 4.88
C ARG A 81 1.39 19.85 3.90
N PRO A 82 1.71 20.16 2.63
CA PRO A 82 0.70 20.34 1.59
C PRO A 82 -0.25 19.15 1.47
N GLU A 83 -1.51 19.42 1.11
CA GLU A 83 -2.45 18.37 0.72
C GLU A 83 -2.01 17.71 -0.60
N THR A 84 -2.32 16.43 -0.76
CA THR A 84 -2.09 15.67 -1.99
C THR A 84 -3.35 14.92 -2.40
N THR A 85 -3.46 14.60 -3.69
CA THR A 85 -4.57 13.80 -4.23
C THR A 85 -4.06 12.52 -4.87
N LEU A 86 -4.95 11.69 -5.41
CA LEU A 86 -4.53 10.51 -6.18
C LEU A 86 -3.60 10.93 -7.32
N ASN A 87 -2.44 10.29 -7.40
CA ASN A 87 -1.46 10.54 -8.43
C ASN A 87 -1.79 9.73 -9.69
N HIS A 88 -2.57 10.33 -10.60
CA HIS A 88 -2.91 9.72 -11.89
C HIS A 88 -1.68 9.44 -12.77
N GLN A 89 -0.63 10.27 -12.66
CA GLN A 89 0.61 10.06 -13.42
C GLN A 89 1.38 8.83 -12.93
N LEU A 90 1.35 8.54 -11.62
CA LEU A 90 1.91 7.30 -11.07
C LEU A 90 1.15 6.08 -11.62
N LEU A 91 -0.18 6.12 -11.65
CA LEU A 91 -1.00 5.03 -12.18
C LEU A 91 -0.73 4.79 -13.67
N ALA A 92 -0.70 5.85 -14.46
CA ALA A 92 -0.34 5.76 -15.88
C ALA A 92 1.09 5.24 -16.08
N TRP A 93 2.03 5.65 -15.22
CA TRP A 93 3.41 5.17 -15.28
C TRP A 93 3.51 3.67 -15.03
N ILE A 94 2.91 3.13 -13.96
CA ILE A 94 2.95 1.68 -13.69
C ILE A 94 2.20 0.87 -14.75
N ASP A 95 1.12 1.43 -15.31
CA ASP A 95 0.34 0.79 -16.38
C ASP A 95 1.17 0.67 -17.67
N GLY A 96 2.10 1.60 -17.92
CA GLY A 96 3.02 1.55 -19.06
C GLY A 96 4.18 0.57 -18.93
N LEU A 97 4.48 0.03 -17.74
CA LEU A 97 5.67 -0.81 -17.53
C LEU A 97 5.46 -2.26 -17.94
N SER A 98 6.45 -2.85 -18.63
CA SER A 98 6.50 -4.30 -18.83
C SER A 98 6.71 -5.07 -17.51
N SER A 99 6.48 -6.39 -17.53
CA SER A 99 6.76 -7.25 -16.36
C SER A 99 8.20 -7.13 -15.85
N ASP A 100 9.18 -7.03 -16.76
CA ASP A 100 10.59 -6.94 -16.38
C ASP A 100 10.91 -5.57 -15.77
N GLU A 101 10.32 -4.50 -16.30
CA GLU A 101 10.47 -3.16 -15.73
C GLU A 101 9.78 -3.02 -14.37
N LEU A 102 8.63 -3.66 -14.18
CA LEU A 102 7.97 -3.76 -12.88
C LEU A 102 8.89 -4.47 -11.88
N ALA A 103 9.47 -5.62 -12.26
CA ALA A 103 10.41 -6.35 -11.41
C ALA A 103 11.69 -5.53 -11.09
N LEU A 104 12.22 -4.76 -12.04
CA LEU A 104 13.36 -3.86 -11.79
C LEU A 104 13.00 -2.68 -10.87
N SER A 105 11.75 -2.22 -10.93
CA SER A 105 11.26 -1.05 -10.20
C SER A 105 10.83 -1.39 -8.77
N PHE A 106 10.12 -2.50 -8.59
CA PHE A 106 9.53 -2.90 -7.31
C PHE A 106 10.12 -4.19 -6.73
N GLY A 107 10.75 -5.03 -7.54
CA GLY A 107 11.31 -6.29 -7.10
C GLY A 107 12.54 -6.08 -6.21
N ASP A 108 12.71 -7.00 -5.26
CA ASP A 108 13.85 -7.06 -4.35
C ASP A 108 14.82 -8.20 -4.69
N GLY A 109 14.58 -8.92 -5.80
CA GLY A 109 15.44 -10.00 -6.30
C GLY A 109 15.56 -11.25 -5.41
N MET A 110 15.05 -11.22 -4.17
CA MET A 110 15.17 -12.31 -3.20
C MET A 110 14.32 -13.54 -3.53
N LEU A 111 13.10 -13.35 -4.04
CA LEU A 111 12.15 -14.44 -4.24
C LEU A 111 12.28 -15.12 -5.61
N ALA A 112 12.96 -14.49 -6.56
CA ALA A 112 13.17 -15.03 -7.91
C ALA A 112 13.96 -16.36 -7.95
N ARG A 113 14.56 -16.78 -6.82
CA ARG A 113 15.45 -17.95 -6.72
C ARG A 113 14.93 -19.08 -5.82
N ARG A 114 13.77 -18.93 -5.17
CA ARG A 114 13.24 -19.99 -4.27
C ARG A 114 12.27 -20.90 -5.02
N GLN A 115 12.41 -22.21 -4.84
CA GLN A 115 11.47 -23.18 -5.40
C GLN A 115 10.09 -22.95 -4.79
N SER A 116 9.07 -22.90 -5.64
CA SER A 116 7.67 -22.89 -5.21
C SER A 116 7.34 -24.26 -4.62
N SER A 117 6.86 -24.26 -3.37
CA SER A 117 6.32 -25.45 -2.71
C SER A 117 5.06 -25.04 -1.98
N LYS A 118 3.97 -25.81 -2.12
CA LYS A 118 2.75 -25.54 -1.36
C LYS A 118 3.05 -25.55 0.15
N MET A 119 2.46 -24.60 0.87
CA MET A 119 2.52 -24.59 2.34
C MET A 119 1.94 -25.89 2.89
N THR A 120 2.58 -26.45 3.90
CA THR A 120 1.98 -27.51 4.70
C THR A 120 0.78 -26.96 5.48
N SER A 121 -0.15 -27.83 5.86
CA SER A 121 -1.30 -27.43 6.69
C SER A 121 -0.88 -26.75 7.99
N LYS A 122 0.25 -27.18 8.57
CA LYS A 122 0.79 -26.62 9.80
C LYS A 122 1.37 -25.21 9.60
N GLU A 123 2.10 -24.98 8.51
CA GLU A 123 2.59 -23.63 8.18
C GLU A 123 1.44 -22.67 7.90
N LEU A 124 0.41 -23.14 7.18
CA LEU A 124 -0.78 -22.35 6.89
C LEU A 124 -1.56 -22.00 8.17
N GLU A 125 -1.68 -22.95 9.11
CA GLU A 125 -2.32 -22.71 10.41
C GLU A 125 -1.56 -21.65 11.21
N TYR A 126 -0.23 -21.74 11.29
CA TYR A 126 0.59 -20.74 11.97
C TYR A 126 0.43 -19.35 11.34
N LEU A 127 0.54 -19.27 10.00
CA LEU A 127 0.32 -18.01 9.29
C LEU A 127 -1.09 -17.46 9.56
N THR A 128 -2.10 -18.31 9.56
CA THR A 128 -3.49 -17.93 9.82
C THR A 128 -3.65 -17.30 11.19
N VAL A 129 -3.09 -17.90 12.23
CA VAL A 129 -3.15 -17.38 13.60
C VAL A 129 -2.42 -16.05 13.72
N GLU A 130 -1.18 -15.98 13.24
CA GLU A 130 -0.38 -14.77 13.38
C GLU A 130 -0.91 -13.60 12.56
N LEU A 131 -1.28 -13.83 11.30
CA LEU A 131 -1.81 -12.80 10.42
C LEU A 131 -3.14 -12.27 10.95
N SER A 132 -4.05 -13.17 11.39
CA SER A 132 -5.36 -12.76 11.93
C SER A 132 -5.18 -11.90 13.18
N TRP A 133 -4.32 -12.31 14.10
CA TRP A 133 -4.00 -11.56 15.30
C TRP A 133 -3.40 -10.19 14.96
N LYS A 134 -2.27 -10.17 14.23
CA LYS A 134 -1.48 -8.96 14.07
C LYS A 134 -2.15 -7.95 13.13
N SER A 135 -2.76 -8.41 12.03
CA SER A 135 -3.51 -7.54 11.13
C SER A 135 -4.69 -6.86 11.83
N SER A 136 -5.36 -7.55 12.76
CA SER A 136 -6.44 -6.97 13.54
C SER A 136 -5.92 -6.02 14.63
N ALA A 137 -4.83 -6.39 15.31
CA ALA A 137 -4.21 -5.55 16.34
C ALA A 137 -3.71 -4.20 15.79
N LEU A 138 -3.25 -4.17 14.54
CA LEU A 138 -2.88 -2.93 13.82
C LEU A 138 -4.06 -1.97 13.61
N GLU A 139 -5.30 -2.45 13.72
CA GLU A 139 -6.53 -1.65 13.65
C GLU A 139 -7.18 -1.47 15.04
N GLY A 140 -6.45 -1.77 16.12
CA GLY A 140 -6.90 -1.55 17.51
C GLY A 140 -7.57 -2.75 18.20
N ASN A 141 -7.59 -3.93 17.58
CA ASN A 141 -8.12 -5.14 18.21
C ASN A 141 -7.24 -5.60 19.40
N THR A 142 -7.86 -5.99 20.51
CA THR A 142 -7.18 -6.31 21.77
C THR A 142 -7.02 -7.81 22.04
N TYR A 143 -7.36 -8.69 21.09
CA TYR A 143 -7.03 -10.11 21.18
C TYR A 143 -5.53 -10.31 21.38
N THR A 144 -5.16 -11.20 22.31
CA THR A 144 -3.77 -11.67 22.39
C THR A 144 -3.53 -12.75 21.33
N LEU A 145 -2.25 -13.04 21.06
CA LEU A 145 -1.91 -14.16 20.18
C LEU A 145 -2.45 -15.50 20.71
N LEU A 146 -2.39 -15.71 22.04
CA LEU A 146 -2.91 -16.93 22.67
C LEU A 146 -4.42 -17.03 22.52
N ASP A 147 -5.16 -15.95 22.79
CA ASP A 147 -6.61 -15.91 22.59
C ASP A 147 -6.99 -16.15 21.13
N THR A 148 -6.18 -15.63 20.20
CA THR A 148 -6.39 -15.83 18.76
C THR A 148 -6.18 -17.29 18.37
N GLN A 149 -5.13 -17.94 18.90
CA GLN A 149 -4.89 -19.37 18.71
C GLN A 149 -6.09 -20.18 19.21
N LEU A 150 -6.50 -20.01 20.46
CA LEU A 150 -7.63 -20.73 21.06
C LEU A 150 -8.94 -20.53 20.28
N LEU A 151 -9.20 -19.30 19.82
CA LEU A 151 -10.36 -19.01 18.98
C LEU A 151 -10.31 -19.75 17.64
N ILE A 152 -9.16 -19.75 16.98
CA ILE A 152 -9.01 -20.31 15.62
C ILE A 152 -9.00 -21.84 15.64
N SER A 153 -8.27 -22.46 16.58
CA SER A 153 -8.11 -23.91 16.64
C SER A 153 -9.20 -24.62 17.42
N GLU A 154 -9.73 -24.01 18.49
CA GLU A 154 -10.66 -24.68 19.41
C GLU A 154 -12.05 -24.01 19.44
N GLY A 155 -12.22 -22.86 18.78
CA GLY A 155 -13.48 -22.11 18.80
C GLY A 155 -13.76 -21.41 20.12
N ILE A 156 -12.78 -21.34 21.02
CA ILE A 156 -12.93 -20.76 22.35
C ILE A 156 -12.79 -19.24 22.24
N LYS A 157 -13.89 -18.52 22.50
CA LYS A 157 -13.89 -17.05 22.53
C LYS A 157 -13.23 -16.54 23.81
N ALA A 158 -12.48 -15.44 23.70
CA ALA A 158 -11.98 -14.73 24.86
C ALA A 158 -13.14 -14.04 25.60
N SER A 159 -13.24 -14.23 26.91
CA SER A 159 -14.39 -13.80 27.72
C SER A 159 -14.52 -12.28 27.87
N ASN A 160 -13.46 -11.52 27.60
CA ASN A 160 -13.36 -10.07 27.77
C ASN A 160 -13.10 -9.33 26.45
N ARG A 161 -13.59 -9.87 25.33
CA ARG A 161 -13.48 -9.24 24.01
C ARG A 161 -14.85 -9.04 23.39
N THR A 162 -14.96 -8.03 22.56
CA THR A 162 -16.23 -7.75 21.88
C THR A 162 -16.48 -8.75 20.76
N ASP A 163 -17.75 -8.92 20.37
CA ASP A 163 -18.09 -9.71 19.19
C ASP A 163 -17.48 -9.11 17.92
N PHE A 164 -17.38 -7.78 17.84
CA PHE A 164 -16.70 -7.08 16.74
C PHE A 164 -15.24 -7.52 16.61
N GLU A 165 -14.49 -7.50 17.72
CA GLU A 165 -13.09 -7.94 17.73
C GLU A 165 -12.96 -9.41 17.38
N THR A 166 -13.82 -10.25 17.95
CA THR A 166 -13.87 -11.70 17.65
C THR A 166 -14.10 -11.91 16.15
N GLN A 167 -15.06 -11.19 15.56
CA GLN A 167 -15.42 -11.29 14.17
C GLN A 167 -14.28 -10.87 13.24
N MET A 168 -13.53 -9.82 13.58
CA MET A 168 -12.35 -9.42 12.80
C MET A 168 -11.32 -10.55 12.69
N ILE A 169 -11.06 -11.29 13.77
CA ILE A 169 -10.13 -12.43 13.75
C ILE A 169 -10.67 -13.55 12.85
N LEU A 170 -11.96 -13.90 13.00
CA LEU A 170 -12.60 -14.93 12.19
C LEU A 170 -12.66 -14.56 10.70
N ASN A 171 -12.83 -13.28 10.37
CA ASN A 171 -12.83 -12.81 8.99
C ASN A 171 -11.48 -13.06 8.30
N HIS A 172 -10.37 -12.84 8.99
CA HIS A 172 -9.04 -13.16 8.43
C HIS A 172 -8.85 -14.67 8.23
N LYS A 173 -9.26 -15.50 9.20
CA LYS A 173 -9.28 -16.97 9.05
C LYS A 173 -10.08 -17.39 7.82
N ASN A 174 -11.30 -16.88 7.70
CA ASN A 174 -12.20 -17.21 6.59
C ASN A 174 -11.64 -16.75 5.24
N ALA A 175 -10.98 -15.59 5.19
CA ALA A 175 -10.34 -15.08 3.98
C ALA A 175 -9.19 -15.99 3.54
N ILE A 176 -8.37 -16.50 4.46
CA ILE A 176 -7.31 -17.46 4.14
C ILE A 176 -7.91 -18.78 3.64
N SER A 177 -8.96 -19.28 4.29
CA SER A 177 -9.67 -20.49 3.81
C SER A 177 -10.21 -20.29 2.39
N PHE A 178 -10.82 -19.13 2.11
CA PHE A 178 -11.29 -18.76 0.78
C PHE A 178 -10.15 -18.74 -0.26
N ILE A 179 -9.02 -18.11 0.07
CA ILE A 179 -7.85 -18.07 -0.82
C ILE A 179 -7.36 -19.48 -1.17
N THR A 180 -7.21 -20.35 -0.17
CA THR A 180 -6.70 -21.71 -0.40
C THR A 180 -7.68 -22.63 -1.11
N ALA A 181 -8.99 -22.33 -1.04
CA ALA A 181 -10.02 -23.07 -1.76
C ALA A 181 -10.21 -22.59 -3.20
N ASN A 182 -9.71 -21.39 -3.54
CA ASN A 182 -9.91 -20.74 -4.84
C ASN A 182 -8.59 -20.13 -5.35
N GLU A 183 -7.49 -20.92 -5.31
CA GLU A 183 -6.14 -20.45 -5.65
C GLU A 183 -6.09 -19.82 -7.06
N GLU A 184 -6.88 -20.35 -7.99
CA GLU A 184 -6.97 -19.90 -9.38
C GLU A 184 -7.44 -18.44 -9.54
N LEU A 185 -8.16 -17.89 -8.55
CA LEU A 185 -8.56 -16.48 -8.56
C LEU A 185 -7.37 -15.52 -8.31
N PHE A 186 -6.23 -16.05 -7.86
CA PHE A 186 -5.08 -15.28 -7.42
C PHE A 186 -3.76 -15.62 -8.15
N THR A 187 -3.75 -16.60 -9.06
CA THR A 187 -2.51 -17.03 -9.74
C THR A 187 -2.16 -16.19 -10.97
N SER A 188 -3.15 -15.84 -11.79
CA SER A 188 -2.97 -15.07 -13.03
C SER A 188 -3.76 -13.75 -13.02
N ASP A 189 -4.90 -13.71 -13.71
CA ASP A 189 -5.71 -12.52 -13.96
C ASP A 189 -6.58 -12.21 -12.76
N ILE A 190 -6.18 -11.20 -12.00
CA ILE A 190 -6.87 -10.79 -10.78
C ILE A 190 -8.08 -9.93 -11.15
N ALA A 191 -9.25 -10.55 -11.21
CA ALA A 191 -10.50 -9.83 -11.42
C ALA A 191 -10.85 -8.95 -10.21
N PHE A 192 -11.47 -7.79 -10.47
CA PHE A 192 -11.99 -6.93 -9.40
C PHE A 192 -12.97 -7.66 -8.48
N SER A 193 -13.81 -8.55 -9.03
CA SER A 193 -14.75 -9.37 -8.26
C SER A 193 -14.05 -10.25 -7.22
N SER A 194 -12.84 -10.75 -7.50
CA SER A 194 -12.07 -11.53 -6.53
C SER A 194 -11.62 -10.67 -5.34
N VAL A 195 -11.26 -9.41 -5.60
CA VAL A 195 -10.84 -8.46 -4.56
C VAL A 195 -12.04 -7.94 -3.76
N GLU A 196 -13.17 -7.70 -4.43
CA GLU A 196 -14.44 -7.33 -3.80
C GLU A 196 -14.96 -8.46 -2.90
N GLU A 197 -14.88 -9.72 -3.35
CA GLU A 197 -15.24 -10.88 -2.55
C GLU A 197 -14.32 -11.03 -1.33
N LEU A 198 -13.01 -10.84 -1.53
CA LEU A 198 -12.05 -10.85 -0.42
C LEU A 198 -12.36 -9.75 0.60
N HIS A 199 -12.71 -8.54 0.14
CA HIS A 199 -13.16 -7.47 1.01
C HIS A 199 -14.45 -7.84 1.75
N ARG A 200 -15.44 -8.41 1.08
CA ARG A 200 -16.70 -8.88 1.69
C ARG A 200 -16.47 -9.85 2.83
N ILE A 201 -15.49 -10.74 2.69
CA ILE A 201 -15.10 -11.69 3.76
C ILE A 201 -14.39 -10.94 4.90
N ILE A 202 -13.46 -10.05 4.58
CA ILE A 202 -12.72 -9.24 5.57
C ILE A 202 -13.64 -8.31 6.37
N SER A 203 -14.71 -7.81 5.75
CA SER A 203 -15.65 -6.83 6.31
C SER A 203 -16.91 -7.48 6.92
N TYR A 204 -17.05 -8.80 6.80
CA TYR A 204 -18.25 -9.53 7.20
C TYR A 204 -18.65 -9.25 8.65
N ASN A 205 -19.92 -8.91 8.88
CA ASN A 205 -20.49 -8.56 10.20
C ASN A 205 -19.79 -7.42 10.95
N LEU A 206 -19.08 -6.53 10.25
CA LEU A 206 -18.46 -5.34 10.85
C LEU A 206 -19.24 -4.04 10.58
N GLY A 207 -20.42 -4.11 9.96
CA GLY A 207 -21.24 -2.94 9.64
C GLY A 207 -20.67 -2.08 8.50
N ILE A 208 -19.84 -2.66 7.64
CA ILE A 208 -19.18 -1.99 6.51
C ILE A 208 -19.96 -2.32 5.23
N GLU A 209 -20.28 -1.31 4.41
CA GLU A 209 -20.94 -1.53 3.12
C GLU A 209 -20.00 -2.25 2.13
N ASN A 210 -20.57 -3.14 1.31
CA ASN A 210 -19.82 -3.88 0.30
C ASN A 210 -19.71 -3.10 -1.01
N GLY A 211 -18.62 -3.38 -1.74
CA GLY A 211 -18.36 -2.82 -3.06
C GLY A 211 -17.75 -1.43 -3.03
N VAL A 212 -17.60 -0.82 -4.21
CA VAL A 212 -16.94 0.49 -4.36
C VAL A 212 -17.71 1.54 -3.57
N ARG A 213 -17.00 2.25 -2.68
CA ARG A 213 -17.63 3.27 -1.83
C ARG A 213 -18.20 4.41 -2.65
N LYS A 214 -19.28 5.00 -2.14
CA LYS A 214 -19.93 6.19 -2.71
C LYS A 214 -19.66 7.47 -1.90
N LYS A 215 -19.19 7.30 -0.66
CA LYS A 215 -18.94 8.40 0.28
C LYS A 215 -17.49 8.88 0.14
N LEU A 216 -17.28 10.17 0.34
CA LEU A 216 -15.94 10.72 0.54
C LEU A 216 -15.41 10.22 1.88
N ILE A 217 -14.12 9.88 1.93
CA ILE A 217 -13.44 9.50 3.16
C ILE A 217 -12.18 10.33 3.34
N ARG A 218 -11.74 10.46 4.58
CA ARG A 218 -10.44 11.01 4.95
C ARG A 218 -9.63 9.95 5.68
N ILE A 219 -8.32 9.99 5.50
CA ILE A 219 -7.39 9.12 6.21
C ILE A 219 -6.84 9.91 7.40
N SER A 220 -7.11 9.42 8.61
CA SER A 220 -6.60 10.05 9.83
C SER A 220 -5.07 10.19 9.78
N ALA A 221 -4.57 11.36 10.18
CA ALA A 221 -3.16 11.72 10.21
C ALA A 221 -2.44 11.75 8.84
N SER A 222 -3.19 11.77 7.72
CA SER A 222 -2.64 12.00 6.38
C SER A 222 -3.28 13.20 5.70
N ASN A 223 -2.48 13.93 4.93
CA ASN A 223 -2.93 15.04 4.09
C ASN A 223 -3.29 14.57 2.66
N TYR A 224 -3.21 13.27 2.41
CA TYR A 224 -3.68 12.64 1.18
C TYR A 224 -5.21 12.54 1.13
N GLN A 225 -5.79 13.01 0.02
CA GLN A 225 -7.20 12.95 -0.31
C GLN A 225 -7.42 11.90 -1.42
N PRO A 226 -8.02 10.73 -1.11
CA PRO A 226 -8.37 9.74 -2.11
C PRO A 226 -9.44 10.25 -3.10
N LEU A 227 -9.57 9.58 -4.25
CA LEU A 227 -10.64 9.88 -5.20
C LEU A 227 -12.03 9.76 -4.56
N SER A 228 -12.96 10.60 -4.99
CA SER A 228 -14.36 10.56 -4.55
C SER A 228 -15.29 9.84 -5.52
N SER A 229 -14.93 9.78 -6.82
CA SER A 229 -15.76 9.19 -7.87
C SER A 229 -15.69 7.67 -7.85
N PRO A 230 -16.82 6.94 -7.65
CA PRO A 230 -16.83 5.48 -7.69
C PRO A 230 -16.38 4.92 -9.05
N HIS A 231 -16.70 5.61 -10.14
CA HIS A 231 -16.28 5.21 -11.48
C HIS A 231 -14.75 5.28 -11.62
N GLN A 232 -14.14 6.40 -11.24
CA GLN A 232 -12.69 6.56 -11.34
C GLN A 232 -11.94 5.66 -10.36
N LEU A 233 -12.52 5.39 -9.18
CA LEU A 233 -11.99 4.40 -8.24
C LEU A 233 -11.96 3.00 -8.86
N ARG A 234 -13.05 2.60 -9.51
CA ARG A 234 -13.13 1.31 -10.19
C ARG A 234 -12.11 1.20 -11.33
N GLU A 235 -12.03 2.23 -12.18
CA GLU A 235 -11.05 2.30 -13.27
C GLU A 235 -9.62 2.22 -12.74
N SER A 236 -9.29 3.00 -11.71
CA SER A 236 -7.97 2.98 -11.07
C SER A 236 -7.65 1.62 -10.43
N ALA A 237 -8.66 0.95 -9.84
CA ALA A 237 -8.51 -0.40 -9.31
C ALA A 237 -8.22 -1.39 -10.44
N ASP A 238 -8.95 -1.34 -11.55
CA ASP A 238 -8.72 -2.21 -12.71
C ASP A 238 -7.31 -2.01 -13.28
N THR A 239 -6.80 -0.77 -13.37
CA THR A 239 -5.40 -0.48 -13.75
C THR A 239 -4.39 -1.15 -12.80
N VAL A 240 -4.59 -1.02 -11.49
CA VAL A 240 -3.70 -1.63 -10.49
C VAL A 240 -3.74 -3.16 -10.58
N LEU A 241 -4.92 -3.76 -10.73
CA LEU A 241 -5.07 -5.21 -10.82
C LEU A 241 -4.50 -5.78 -12.13
N SER A 242 -4.65 -5.07 -13.24
CA SER A 242 -3.99 -5.39 -14.51
C SER A 242 -2.46 -5.36 -14.38
N THR A 243 -1.93 -4.33 -13.69
CA THR A 243 -0.49 -4.21 -13.40
C THR A 243 0.01 -5.39 -12.55
N ILE A 244 -0.74 -5.77 -11.51
CA ILE A 244 -0.43 -6.95 -10.67
C ILE A 244 -0.45 -8.24 -11.52
N SER A 245 -1.45 -8.41 -12.37
CA SER A 245 -1.62 -9.63 -13.19
C SER A 245 -0.50 -9.78 -14.23
N ARG A 246 -0.01 -8.65 -14.77
CA ARG A 246 1.08 -8.62 -15.74
C ARG A 246 2.45 -8.97 -15.15
N SER A 247 2.68 -8.68 -13.87
CA SER A 247 3.98 -8.96 -13.23
C SER A 247 4.16 -10.45 -12.98
N LYS A 248 5.29 -11.02 -13.39
CA LYS A 248 5.68 -12.40 -13.07
C LYS A 248 6.38 -12.54 -11.71
N ASP A 249 6.91 -11.44 -11.17
CA ASP A 249 7.63 -11.46 -9.89
C ASP A 249 6.65 -11.43 -8.70
N PRO A 250 6.56 -12.48 -7.87
CA PRO A 250 5.64 -12.55 -6.74
C PRO A 250 5.81 -11.42 -5.72
N PHE A 251 7.06 -10.98 -5.49
CA PHE A 251 7.33 -9.88 -4.56
C PHE A 251 6.70 -8.58 -5.07
N THR A 252 6.94 -8.24 -6.34
CA THR A 252 6.36 -7.07 -7.01
C THR A 252 4.83 -7.10 -6.95
N ARG A 253 4.21 -8.24 -7.27
CA ARG A 253 2.75 -8.42 -7.18
C ARG A 253 2.23 -8.09 -5.78
N ALA A 254 2.87 -8.67 -4.76
CA ALA A 254 2.48 -8.49 -3.37
C ALA A 254 2.71 -7.05 -2.87
N LEU A 255 3.84 -6.43 -3.24
CA LEU A 255 4.15 -5.05 -2.87
C LEU A 255 3.16 -4.05 -3.50
N ILE A 256 2.81 -4.24 -4.77
CA ILE A 256 1.81 -3.40 -5.45
C ILE A 256 0.44 -3.58 -4.77
N ALA A 257 0.01 -4.82 -4.49
CA ALA A 257 -1.25 -5.06 -3.77
C ALA A 257 -1.26 -4.40 -2.37
N LEU A 258 -0.15 -4.54 -1.62
CA LEU A 258 0.00 -3.99 -0.28
C LEU A 258 -0.03 -2.45 -0.27
N ALA A 259 0.55 -1.81 -1.29
CA ALA A 259 0.65 -0.35 -1.37
C ALA A 259 -0.60 0.28 -2.00
N PHE A 260 -1.02 -0.19 -3.18
CA PHE A 260 -2.01 0.48 -4.01
C PHE A 260 -3.45 0.24 -3.58
N ILE A 261 -3.82 -0.96 -3.10
CA ILE A 261 -5.21 -1.19 -2.63
C ILE A 261 -5.56 -0.23 -1.48
N PRO A 262 -4.71 -0.05 -0.45
CA PRO A 262 -4.98 0.93 0.59
C PRO A 262 -4.84 2.38 0.11
N TYR A 263 -4.04 2.67 -0.91
CA TYR A 263 -3.90 4.03 -1.46
C TYR A 263 -5.13 4.48 -2.24
N LEU A 264 -5.75 3.58 -3.02
CA LEU A 264 -6.98 3.88 -3.74
C LEU A 264 -8.16 4.13 -2.80
N GLN A 265 -8.18 3.47 -1.64
CA GLN A 265 -9.30 3.49 -0.71
C GLN A 265 -10.62 3.13 -1.43
N ILE A 266 -10.67 1.93 -2.02
CA ILE A 266 -11.77 1.47 -2.87
C ILE A 266 -13.08 1.31 -2.07
N PHE A 267 -12.97 0.83 -0.84
CA PHE A 267 -14.08 0.45 0.02
C PHE A 267 -14.31 1.46 1.16
N GLU A 268 -15.47 1.39 1.83
CA GLU A 268 -15.83 2.30 2.94
C GLU A 268 -14.86 2.17 4.12
N ASP A 269 -14.47 0.94 4.47
CA ASP A 269 -13.42 0.61 5.42
C ASP A 269 -12.81 -0.76 5.08
N GLY A 270 -11.70 -1.15 5.70
CA GLY A 270 -11.04 -2.43 5.52
C GLY A 270 -9.98 -2.43 4.43
N ASN A 271 -9.72 -1.30 3.75
CA ASN A 271 -8.79 -1.20 2.63
C ASN A 271 -7.38 -1.73 2.97
N LYS A 272 -6.84 -1.39 4.15
CA LYS A 272 -5.52 -1.89 4.60
C LYS A 272 -5.53 -3.40 4.87
N ARG A 273 -6.60 -3.94 5.45
CA ARG A 273 -6.78 -5.38 5.70
C ARG A 273 -6.91 -6.15 4.38
N THR A 274 -7.72 -5.65 3.44
CA THR A 274 -7.85 -6.23 2.10
C THR A 274 -6.54 -6.20 1.33
N GLY A 275 -5.78 -5.10 1.37
CA GLY A 275 -4.45 -5.02 0.73
C GLY A 275 -3.46 -6.04 1.29
N ARG A 276 -3.38 -6.19 2.62
CA ARG A 276 -2.56 -7.22 3.28
C ARG A 276 -2.99 -8.64 2.90
N MET A 277 -4.29 -8.88 2.82
CA MET A 277 -4.83 -10.19 2.49
C MET A 277 -4.62 -10.55 1.02
N LEU A 278 -4.83 -9.61 0.09
CA LEU A 278 -4.53 -9.80 -1.32
C LEU A 278 -3.03 -10.05 -1.55
N ALA A 279 -2.15 -9.29 -0.89
CA ALA A 279 -0.71 -9.52 -0.97
C ALA A 279 -0.32 -10.93 -0.48
N ASN A 280 -0.92 -11.41 0.62
CA ASN A 280 -0.75 -12.78 1.08
C ASN A 280 -1.32 -13.81 0.10
N ALA A 281 -2.51 -13.57 -0.49
CA ALA A 281 -3.10 -14.45 -1.49
C ALA A 281 -2.13 -14.68 -2.65
N LEU A 282 -1.56 -13.59 -3.18
CA LEU A 282 -0.61 -13.61 -4.29
C LEU A 282 0.67 -14.38 -3.95
N LEU A 283 1.20 -14.27 -2.72
CA LEU A 283 2.40 -14.99 -2.30
C LEU A 283 2.12 -16.48 -2.02
N ILE A 284 1.00 -16.79 -1.36
CA ILE A 284 0.63 -18.16 -1.01
C ILE A 284 0.42 -18.98 -2.28
N THR A 285 -0.31 -18.45 -3.26
CA THR A 285 -0.62 -19.19 -4.49
C THR A 285 0.54 -19.26 -5.47
N SER A 286 1.51 -18.33 -5.41
CA SER A 286 2.66 -18.32 -6.33
C SER A 286 3.88 -19.07 -5.79
N ILE A 287 4.20 -18.91 -4.51
CA ILE A 287 5.44 -19.43 -3.91
C ILE A 287 5.21 -20.20 -2.62
N GLY A 288 3.96 -20.37 -2.18
CA GLY A 288 3.62 -21.06 -0.94
C GLY A 288 4.25 -20.42 0.29
N ARG A 289 4.22 -19.08 0.36
CA ARG A 289 4.66 -18.32 1.54
C ARG A 289 3.72 -17.15 1.78
N GLY A 290 3.72 -16.63 3.00
CA GLY A 290 3.01 -15.40 3.36
C GLY A 290 3.77 -14.61 4.41
N PHE A 291 3.18 -13.52 4.88
CA PHE A 291 3.71 -12.66 5.95
C PHE A 291 2.62 -12.34 6.97
N SER A 292 2.99 -12.18 8.23
CA SER A 292 2.04 -11.92 9.33
C SER A 292 2.17 -10.52 9.94
N LEU A 293 3.29 -9.83 9.68
CA LEU A 293 3.70 -8.57 10.30
C LEU A 293 3.98 -8.69 11.80
N ARG A 294 4.16 -9.91 12.34
CA ARG A 294 4.26 -10.18 13.79
C ARG A 294 5.16 -9.18 14.53
N LYS A 295 6.33 -8.92 13.97
CA LYS A 295 7.40 -8.07 14.56
C LYS A 295 7.35 -6.61 14.09
N VAL A 296 6.31 -6.21 13.35
CA VAL A 296 6.18 -4.86 12.81
C VAL A 296 5.42 -3.97 13.78
N GLU A 297 6.04 -2.87 14.17
CA GLU A 297 5.42 -1.85 15.01
C GLU A 297 4.38 -1.03 14.23
N ALA A 298 3.27 -0.68 14.89
CA ALA A 298 2.17 0.06 14.27
C ALA A 298 2.63 1.40 13.69
N ARG A 299 3.47 2.15 14.44
CA ARG A 299 4.05 3.41 13.98
C ARG A 299 4.89 3.24 12.71
N ARG A 300 5.70 2.18 12.63
CA ARG A 300 6.55 1.89 11.46
C ARG A 300 5.69 1.64 10.22
N LEU A 301 4.64 0.84 10.36
CA LEU A 301 3.73 0.57 9.25
C LEU A 301 2.92 1.82 8.85
N ALA A 302 2.49 2.62 9.82
CA ALA A 302 1.77 3.87 9.56
C ALA A 302 2.64 4.85 8.75
N LEU A 303 3.90 5.05 9.14
CA LEU A 303 4.85 5.89 8.40
C LEU A 303 5.13 5.35 6.99
N ALA A 304 5.24 4.03 6.84
CA ALA A 304 5.40 3.42 5.52
C ALA A 304 4.20 3.71 4.60
N TYR A 305 2.97 3.65 5.13
CA TYR A 305 1.79 4.07 4.38
C TYR A 305 1.75 5.57 4.09
N LEU A 306 2.09 6.44 5.06
CA LEU A 306 2.13 7.90 4.84
C LEU A 306 3.15 8.27 3.75
N SER A 307 4.33 7.65 3.77
CA SER A 307 5.35 7.78 2.73
C SER A 307 4.80 7.45 1.35
N PHE A 308 3.97 6.41 1.23
CA PHE A 308 3.37 6.05 -0.04
C PHE A 308 2.19 6.95 -0.43
N TYR A 309 1.30 7.26 0.52
CA TYR A 309 0.08 8.03 0.26
C TYR A 309 0.40 9.46 -0.18
N GLU A 310 1.39 10.09 0.44
CA GLU A 310 1.69 11.51 0.18
C GLU A 310 2.84 11.67 -0.82
N TYR A 311 3.89 10.83 -0.75
CA TYR A 311 5.09 10.98 -1.59
C TYR A 311 5.24 9.89 -2.66
N ASN A 312 4.35 8.90 -2.69
CA ASN A 312 4.42 7.75 -3.60
C ASN A 312 5.71 6.91 -3.49
N SER A 313 6.41 7.00 -2.36
CA SER A 313 7.53 6.11 -2.06
C SER A 313 7.04 4.81 -1.42
N VAL A 314 7.34 3.67 -2.07
CA VAL A 314 7.04 2.33 -1.54
C VAL A 314 8.17 1.75 -0.70
N LEU A 315 9.31 2.45 -0.59
CA LEU A 315 10.52 1.93 0.05
C LEU A 315 10.25 1.38 1.46
N GLY A 316 9.46 2.10 2.27
CA GLY A 316 9.11 1.67 3.63
C GLY A 316 8.32 0.34 3.65
N LEU A 317 7.35 0.19 2.76
CA LEU A 317 6.54 -1.03 2.62
C LEU A 317 7.39 -2.18 2.05
N SER A 318 8.24 -1.89 1.07
CA SER A 318 9.18 -2.86 0.49
C SER A 318 10.10 -3.43 1.57
N ASN A 319 10.73 -2.56 2.37
CA ASN A 319 11.63 -2.98 3.45
C ASN A 319 10.92 -3.84 4.51
N ILE A 320 9.65 -3.54 4.82
CA ILE A 320 8.84 -4.36 5.73
C ILE A 320 8.61 -5.74 5.11
N LEU A 321 8.13 -5.79 3.87
CA LEU A 321 7.82 -7.05 3.18
C LEU A 321 9.07 -7.91 3.00
N THR A 322 10.20 -7.32 2.60
CA THR A 322 11.51 -7.98 2.53
C THR A 322 11.88 -8.60 3.86
N SER A 323 11.74 -7.86 4.97
CA SER A 323 12.11 -8.37 6.30
C SER A 323 11.24 -9.56 6.74
N GLU A 324 9.95 -9.54 6.41
CA GLU A 324 9.03 -10.63 6.71
C GLU A 324 9.30 -11.88 5.87
N LEU A 325 9.69 -11.72 4.60
CA LEU A 325 9.97 -12.83 3.69
C LEU A 325 11.40 -13.35 3.78
N SER A 326 12.29 -12.63 4.46
CA SER A 326 13.67 -13.06 4.73
C SER A 326 13.79 -13.95 5.97
N GLY A 327 12.89 -13.76 6.95
CA GLY A 327 12.74 -14.63 8.12
C GLY A 327 12.17 -16.00 7.75
#